data_AF-A0A3N5V814-F1
#
_entry.id   AF-A0A3N5V814-F1
#
_cell.length_a   1.000
_cell.length_b   1.000
_cell.length_c   1.000
_cell.angle_alpha   90.00
_cell.angle_beta   90.00
_cell.angle_gamma   90.00
#
_symmetry.space_group_name_H-M   'P 1'
#
loop_
_entity.id
_entity.type
_entity.pdbx_description
1 polymer ?
#
loop_
_entity_poly.entity_id
_entity_poly.type
_entity_poly.pdbx_seq_one_letter_code
_entity_poly.pdbx_strand_id
1 'polypeptide(L)'
;RVDELEQQIATLDVPIAELRARLDALQAEIKAAEAPLYELEEERRIRLSDYQRIRERMDDIMRPVLPGIRVARPPEIQQVVLTGLNYTNFNEPLMRVERCQTCHMGIDRAGFEGTGQPYATHPHRDILSAHHAVEKFGCTICHAGQGVALTVPTAHGELHLFDQTPRLAEPLLTDTWIQSQCRKCHQPELPALQFASTVAHGQNLFQTMGCPGCHLAQGYEHQAKVAPDLRWVASKVDPSWLVGWVKEPKAYWPATKMPNFRLSWEESEAAAAYLLSSSTPYDGPKYPGNGDAEAGKKLVEAIGCAGCHQINGIGNAFAPDLSRVGGKVNADWLFAWVKNPQEYLPSTRMPNLRLSDEQAAHITAYLMTLGAKTERPGFAQKLADNKVVEAGNRLIGRYGCYGCHDIYGMEAQPRVGAELTTYADKRPWEMVFGDVPLVKKKDHIITPIDRLVHLHNDGKQIEESWEGWTYGKMKNARMYATDRIIQQMPDFAFSDADASALLVQLRGFTDERLPASYISTPAEAQALRVAGMG
;
A
#
# COMPACT_ATOMS: atom_id res chain seq x y z
N ARG A 1 -44.34 108.00 -13.64
CA ARG A 1 -44.95 106.81 -14.29
C ARG A 1 -43.90 105.83 -14.78
N VAL A 2 -42.88 106.29 -15.51
CA VAL A 2 -41.72 105.44 -15.87
C VAL A 2 -40.95 105.03 -14.61
N ASP A 3 -40.59 105.99 -13.75
CA ASP A 3 -39.86 105.71 -12.50
C ASP A 3 -40.60 104.78 -11.52
N GLU A 4 -41.93 104.86 -11.46
CA GLU A 4 -42.77 103.96 -10.66
C GLU A 4 -42.74 102.51 -11.19
N LEU A 5 -42.73 102.34 -12.50
CA LEU A 5 -42.64 101.02 -13.14
C LEU A 5 -41.23 100.45 -12.99
N GLU A 6 -40.19 101.28 -13.07
CA GLU A 6 -38.80 100.86 -12.81
C GLU A 6 -38.62 100.39 -11.35
N GLN A 7 -39.24 101.07 -10.38
CA GLN A 7 -39.24 100.63 -8.99
C GLN A 7 -39.99 99.31 -8.78
N GLN A 8 -41.12 99.10 -9.46
CA GLN A 8 -41.86 97.83 -9.42
C GLN A 8 -41.13 96.68 -10.10
N ILE A 9 -40.36 96.95 -11.15
CA ILE A 9 -39.50 95.96 -11.79
C ILE A 9 -38.34 95.59 -10.85
N ALA A 10 -37.71 96.59 -10.23
CA ALA A 10 -36.63 96.37 -9.28
C ALA A 10 -37.06 95.55 -8.04
N THR A 11 -38.32 95.67 -7.58
CA THR A 11 -38.83 94.84 -6.48
C THR A 11 -39.11 93.39 -6.87
N LEU A 12 -39.21 93.09 -8.17
CA LEU A 12 -39.42 91.73 -8.70
C LEU A 12 -38.12 91.01 -9.07
N ASP A 13 -37.02 91.74 -9.26
CA ASP A 13 -35.72 91.16 -9.63
C ASP A 13 -35.19 90.17 -8.58
N VAL A 14 -35.38 90.46 -7.28
CA VAL A 14 -34.93 89.59 -6.19
C VAL A 14 -35.72 88.26 -6.14
N PRO A 15 -37.07 88.25 -6.12
CA PRO A 15 -37.84 87.00 -6.23
C PRO A 15 -37.54 86.19 -7.50
N ILE A 16 -37.30 86.85 -8.64
CA ILE A 16 -36.96 86.18 -9.90
C ILE A 16 -35.58 85.51 -9.79
N ALA A 17 -34.60 86.19 -9.18
CA ALA A 17 -33.27 85.62 -8.96
C ALA A 17 -33.30 84.40 -8.01
N GLU A 18 -34.09 84.47 -6.92
CA GLU A 18 -34.28 83.34 -6.00
C GLU A 18 -34.94 82.14 -6.68
N LEU A 19 -35.98 82.37 -7.49
CA LEU A 19 -36.65 81.31 -8.25
C LEU A 19 -35.72 80.67 -9.29
N ARG A 20 -34.87 81.46 -9.95
CA ARG A 20 -33.85 80.94 -10.89
C ARG A 20 -32.81 80.10 -10.16
N ALA A 21 -32.29 80.57 -9.03
CA ALA A 21 -31.34 79.79 -8.23
C ALA A 21 -31.97 78.47 -7.74
N ARG A 22 -33.25 78.48 -7.38
CA ARG A 22 -33.98 77.27 -6.97
C ARG A 22 -34.24 76.32 -8.14
N LEU A 23 -34.51 76.84 -9.33
CA LEU A 23 -34.63 76.04 -10.55
C LEU A 23 -33.29 75.37 -10.89
N ASP A 24 -32.18 76.12 -10.83
CA ASP A 24 -30.84 75.60 -11.11
C ASP A 24 -30.43 74.53 -10.08
N ALA A 25 -30.75 74.72 -8.81
CA ALA A 25 -30.51 73.73 -7.75
C ALA A 25 -31.30 72.44 -8.00
N LEU A 26 -32.59 72.54 -8.34
CA LEU A 26 -33.42 71.37 -8.66
C LEU A 26 -32.94 70.65 -9.92
N GLN A 27 -32.48 71.39 -10.94
CA GLN A 27 -31.90 70.80 -12.15
C GLN A 27 -30.59 70.06 -11.84
N ALA A 28 -29.77 70.59 -10.94
CA ALA A 28 -28.55 69.92 -10.49
C ALA A 28 -28.87 68.64 -9.69
N GLU A 29 -29.90 68.65 -8.84
CA GLU A 29 -30.37 67.47 -8.12
C GLU A 29 -30.90 66.38 -9.08
N ILE A 30 -31.70 66.75 -10.08
CA ILE A 30 -32.20 65.83 -11.11
C ILE A 30 -31.03 65.19 -11.85
N LYS A 31 -30.08 66.02 -12.33
CA LYS A 31 -28.92 65.53 -13.06
C LYS A 31 -28.02 64.63 -12.21
N ALA A 32 -27.90 64.91 -10.91
CA ALA A 32 -27.17 64.06 -9.97
C ALA A 32 -27.86 62.71 -9.73
N ALA A 33 -29.19 62.65 -9.86
CA ALA A 33 -29.98 61.42 -9.68
C ALA A 33 -30.09 60.56 -10.96
N GLU A 34 -29.87 61.12 -12.15
CA GLU A 34 -29.97 60.41 -13.43
C GLU A 34 -28.91 59.31 -13.59
N ALA A 35 -27.66 59.56 -13.19
CA ALA A 35 -26.59 58.57 -13.35
C ALA A 35 -26.79 57.31 -12.46
N PRO A 36 -27.10 57.44 -11.14
CA PRO A 36 -27.46 56.29 -10.31
C PRO A 36 -28.70 55.54 -10.81
N LEU A 37 -29.68 56.25 -11.36
CA LEU A 37 -30.88 55.61 -11.92
C LEU A 37 -30.52 54.74 -13.12
N TYR A 38 -29.67 55.22 -14.03
CA TYR A 38 -29.23 54.47 -15.19
C TYR A 38 -28.45 53.19 -14.79
N GLU A 39 -27.56 53.28 -13.79
CA GLU A 39 -26.83 52.11 -13.28
C GLU A 39 -27.79 51.07 -12.67
N LEU A 40 -28.78 51.50 -11.91
CA LEU A 40 -29.80 50.61 -11.33
C LEU A 40 -30.68 49.97 -12.41
N GLU A 41 -31.01 50.69 -13.47
CA GLU A 41 -31.76 50.15 -14.61
C GLU A 41 -30.96 49.10 -15.37
N GLU A 42 -29.66 49.30 -15.55
CA GLU A 42 -28.75 48.31 -16.14
C GLU A 42 -28.66 47.05 -15.28
N GLU A 43 -28.45 47.23 -13.97
CA GLU A 43 -28.37 46.11 -13.05
C GLU A 43 -29.69 45.31 -13.00
N ARG A 44 -30.83 46.01 -13.03
CA ARG A 44 -32.15 45.38 -13.15
C ARG A 44 -32.28 44.59 -14.44
N ARG A 45 -31.80 45.11 -15.57
CA ARG A 45 -31.82 44.44 -16.88
C ARG A 45 -31.02 43.15 -16.86
N ILE A 46 -29.80 43.20 -16.33
CA ILE A 46 -28.91 42.03 -16.18
C ILE A 46 -29.57 40.98 -15.28
N ARG A 47 -30.08 41.37 -14.11
CA ARG A 47 -30.77 40.46 -13.18
C ARG A 47 -32.03 39.84 -13.78
N LEU A 48 -32.80 40.59 -14.57
CA LEU A 48 -33.97 40.07 -15.28
C LEU A 48 -33.58 39.05 -16.34
N SER A 49 -32.52 39.31 -17.10
CA SER A 49 -31.97 38.35 -18.06
C SER A 49 -31.51 37.05 -17.38
N ASP A 50 -30.79 37.17 -16.25
CA ASP A 50 -30.38 36.01 -15.47
C ASP A 50 -31.59 35.23 -14.90
N TYR A 51 -32.59 35.94 -14.37
CA TYR A 51 -33.84 35.34 -13.92
C TYR A 51 -34.57 34.59 -15.03
N GLN A 52 -34.67 35.17 -16.23
CA GLN A 52 -35.29 34.53 -17.39
C GLN A 52 -34.53 33.27 -17.80
N ARG A 53 -33.19 33.34 -17.88
CA ARG A 53 -32.34 32.18 -18.20
C ARG A 53 -32.49 31.05 -17.18
N ILE A 54 -32.56 31.38 -15.88
CA ILE A 54 -32.77 30.40 -14.82
C ILE A 54 -34.17 29.79 -14.94
N ARG A 55 -35.20 30.62 -15.17
CA ARG A 55 -36.58 30.17 -15.31
C ARG A 55 -36.77 29.24 -16.50
N GLU A 56 -36.20 29.55 -17.65
CA GLU A 56 -36.23 28.69 -18.84
C GLU A 56 -35.57 27.33 -18.56
N ARG A 57 -34.39 27.33 -17.91
CA ARG A 57 -33.75 26.08 -17.46
C ARG A 57 -34.60 25.28 -16.47
N MET A 58 -35.30 25.95 -15.55
CA MET A 58 -36.21 25.29 -14.61
C MET A 58 -37.43 24.68 -15.33
N ASP A 59 -37.98 25.36 -16.34
CA ASP A 59 -39.08 24.87 -17.15
C ASP A 59 -38.66 23.65 -18.01
N ASP A 60 -37.39 23.58 -18.45
CA ASP A 60 -36.83 22.41 -19.12
C ASP A 60 -36.67 21.20 -18.18
N ILE A 61 -36.27 21.44 -16.93
CA ILE A 61 -36.13 20.40 -15.90
C ILE A 61 -37.51 19.94 -15.41
N MET A 62 -38.49 20.82 -15.33
CA MET A 62 -39.81 20.55 -14.73
C MET A 62 -40.91 20.58 -15.79
N ARG A 63 -41.31 19.42 -16.29
CA ARG A 63 -42.41 19.30 -17.25
C ARG A 63 -43.77 19.54 -16.55
N PRO A 64 -44.60 20.47 -17.04
CA PRO A 64 -45.97 20.59 -16.55
C PRO A 64 -46.79 19.38 -17.01
N VAL A 65 -47.49 18.74 -16.07
CA VAL A 65 -48.38 17.59 -16.35
C VAL A 65 -49.83 18.00 -16.20
N LEU A 66 -50.14 18.83 -15.19
CA LEU A 66 -51.45 19.42 -14.93
C LEU A 66 -51.30 20.86 -14.41
N PRO A 67 -52.35 21.69 -14.41
CA PRO A 67 -52.32 23.01 -13.77
C PRO A 67 -51.88 22.90 -12.31
N GLY A 68 -50.77 23.55 -11.96
CA GLY A 68 -50.18 23.49 -10.61
C GLY A 68 -49.34 22.24 -10.30
N ILE A 69 -49.28 21.24 -11.21
CA ILE A 69 -48.49 20.02 -11.02
C ILE A 69 -47.40 19.95 -12.09
N ARG A 70 -46.16 20.08 -11.63
CA ARG A 70 -44.96 19.91 -12.44
C ARG A 70 -44.21 18.67 -11.97
N VAL A 71 -43.69 17.89 -12.90
CA VAL A 71 -42.85 16.72 -12.59
C VAL A 71 -41.45 16.96 -13.16
N ALA A 72 -40.42 16.56 -12.42
CA ALA A 72 -39.07 16.58 -12.93
C ALA A 72 -38.98 15.63 -14.14
N ARG A 73 -38.35 16.07 -15.23
CA ARG A 73 -37.92 15.17 -16.28
C ARG A 73 -36.89 14.21 -15.69
N PRO A 74 -36.96 12.90 -16.01
CA PRO A 74 -35.87 11.99 -15.66
C PRO A 74 -34.57 12.55 -16.24
N PRO A 75 -33.48 12.58 -15.47
CA PRO A 75 -32.19 13.00 -15.98
C PRO A 75 -31.80 12.10 -17.15
N GLU A 76 -31.12 12.67 -18.14
CA GLU A 76 -30.53 11.89 -19.22
C GLU A 76 -29.53 10.89 -18.63
N ILE A 77 -29.72 9.60 -18.92
CA ILE A 77 -28.82 8.55 -18.45
C ILE A 77 -27.57 8.60 -19.32
N GLN A 78 -26.48 9.09 -18.74
CA GLN A 78 -25.15 9.01 -19.32
C GLN A 78 -24.62 7.60 -19.11
N GLN A 79 -24.25 6.90 -20.19
CA GLN A 79 -23.72 5.55 -20.12
C GLN A 79 -22.47 5.37 -20.97
N VAL A 80 -21.49 4.67 -20.41
CA VAL A 80 -20.30 4.19 -21.11
C VAL A 80 -20.37 2.67 -21.20
N VAL A 81 -20.12 2.12 -22.39
CA VAL A 81 -20.11 0.67 -22.62
C VAL A 81 -18.69 0.21 -22.85
N LEU A 82 -18.18 -0.59 -21.92
CA LEU A 82 -16.82 -1.09 -21.91
C LEU A 82 -16.80 -2.53 -22.42
N THR A 83 -16.07 -2.78 -23.50
CA THR A 83 -16.00 -4.10 -24.13
C THR A 83 -14.79 -4.89 -23.64
N GLY A 84 -15.00 -6.15 -23.26
CA GLY A 84 -13.91 -7.08 -22.93
C GLY A 84 -13.40 -7.00 -21.49
N LEU A 85 -13.97 -6.13 -20.65
CA LEU A 85 -13.62 -6.05 -19.22
C LEU A 85 -14.18 -7.20 -18.38
N ASN A 86 -15.12 -7.95 -18.92
CA ASN A 86 -15.68 -9.15 -18.30
C ASN A 86 -15.66 -10.29 -19.33
N TYR A 87 -15.62 -11.53 -18.85
CA TYR A 87 -15.74 -12.71 -19.70
C TYR A 87 -16.75 -13.70 -19.12
N THR A 88 -17.41 -14.45 -19.98
CA THR A 88 -18.20 -15.62 -19.56
C THR A 88 -17.25 -16.75 -19.12
N ASN A 89 -17.80 -17.79 -18.48
CA ASN A 89 -17.06 -19.02 -18.17
C ASN A 89 -16.54 -19.76 -19.43
N PHE A 90 -17.01 -19.36 -20.62
CA PHE A 90 -16.56 -19.86 -21.93
C PHE A 90 -15.54 -18.92 -22.60
N ASN A 91 -15.03 -17.94 -21.86
CA ASN A 91 -14.04 -16.96 -22.32
C ASN A 91 -14.57 -16.04 -23.45
N GLU A 92 -15.87 -15.78 -23.48
CA GLU A 92 -16.49 -14.82 -24.39
C GLU A 92 -16.55 -13.43 -23.73
N PRO A 93 -16.16 -12.35 -24.42
CA PRO A 93 -16.16 -11.01 -23.85
C PRO A 93 -17.59 -10.53 -23.56
N LEU A 94 -17.81 -10.06 -22.34
CA LEU A 94 -19.03 -9.39 -21.91
C LEU A 94 -18.84 -7.87 -21.94
N MET A 95 -19.94 -7.16 -22.16
CA MET A 95 -19.99 -5.71 -22.04
C MET A 95 -20.22 -5.34 -20.57
N ARG A 96 -19.43 -4.42 -20.02
CA ARG A 96 -19.70 -3.75 -18.75
C ARG A 96 -20.28 -2.38 -19.05
N VAL A 97 -21.39 -2.02 -18.42
CA VAL A 97 -22.04 -0.72 -18.61
C VAL A 97 -21.89 0.12 -17.34
N GLU A 98 -21.42 1.35 -17.52
CA GLU A 98 -21.17 2.32 -16.46
C GLU A 98 -22.10 3.50 -16.61
N ARG A 99 -22.76 3.91 -15.53
CA ARG A 99 -23.72 5.02 -15.51
C ARG A 99 -23.42 6.06 -14.45
N CYS A 100 -22.26 5.99 -13.81
CA CYS A 100 -21.87 6.89 -12.72
C CYS A 100 -21.91 8.37 -13.12
N GLN A 101 -21.57 8.71 -14.37
CA GLN A 101 -21.64 10.08 -14.89
C GLN A 101 -23.08 10.63 -15.02
N THR A 102 -24.11 9.79 -14.87
CA THR A 102 -25.51 10.25 -14.80
C THR A 102 -25.72 11.14 -13.56
N CYS A 103 -25.09 10.79 -12.44
CA CYS A 103 -25.12 11.60 -11.21
C CYS A 103 -23.86 12.45 -11.06
N HIS A 104 -22.68 11.89 -11.35
CA HIS A 104 -21.38 12.55 -11.22
C HIS A 104 -21.00 13.36 -12.46
N MET A 105 -21.88 14.28 -12.87
CA MET A 105 -21.78 15.00 -14.15
C MET A 105 -20.56 15.93 -14.27
N GLY A 106 -19.93 16.30 -13.15
CA GLY A 106 -18.75 17.16 -13.13
C GLY A 106 -17.42 16.41 -13.12
N ILE A 107 -17.43 15.08 -13.00
CA ILE A 107 -16.23 14.31 -12.62
C ILE A 107 -15.09 14.44 -13.63
N ASP A 108 -15.39 14.49 -14.92
CA ASP A 108 -14.43 14.63 -16.02
C ASP A 108 -14.24 16.08 -16.49
N ARG A 109 -14.97 17.03 -15.90
CA ARG A 109 -15.04 18.44 -16.32
C ARG A 109 -14.23 19.34 -15.39
N ALA A 110 -13.53 20.32 -15.96
CA ALA A 110 -12.89 21.37 -15.17
C ALA A 110 -13.92 22.44 -14.74
N GLY A 111 -13.63 23.16 -13.67
CA GLY A 111 -14.46 24.27 -13.16
C GLY A 111 -15.47 23.88 -12.09
N PHE A 112 -15.45 22.64 -11.62
CA PHE A 112 -16.30 22.12 -10.55
C PHE A 112 -15.49 21.65 -9.32
N GLU A 113 -14.20 21.98 -9.24
CA GLU A 113 -13.28 21.51 -8.20
C GLU A 113 -13.71 21.94 -6.78
N GLY A 114 -14.37 23.09 -6.66
CA GLY A 114 -14.90 23.61 -5.39
C GLY A 114 -16.36 23.21 -5.10
N THR A 115 -16.98 22.41 -5.97
CA THR A 115 -18.36 21.97 -5.76
C THR A 115 -18.40 20.69 -4.94
N GLY A 116 -19.43 20.51 -4.11
CA GLY A 116 -19.62 19.27 -3.35
C GLY A 116 -20.04 18.11 -4.22
N GLN A 117 -19.80 16.88 -3.76
CA GLN A 117 -20.35 15.67 -4.39
C GLN A 117 -21.89 15.78 -4.49
N PRO A 118 -22.52 15.32 -5.60
CA PRO A 118 -21.92 14.56 -6.70
C PRO A 118 -21.34 15.40 -7.85
N TYR A 119 -21.35 16.74 -7.77
CA TYR A 119 -21.03 17.61 -8.91
C TYR A 119 -19.54 17.94 -9.05
N ALA A 120 -18.71 17.50 -8.10
CA ALA A 120 -17.30 17.81 -8.03
C ALA A 120 -16.50 17.27 -9.23
N THR A 121 -15.48 18.03 -9.66
CA THR A 121 -14.42 17.55 -10.56
C THR A 121 -13.61 16.45 -9.88
N HIS A 122 -13.11 15.47 -10.66
CA HIS A 122 -12.23 14.43 -10.13
C HIS A 122 -10.98 15.05 -9.49
N PRO A 123 -10.58 14.66 -8.26
CA PRO A 123 -9.40 15.19 -7.59
C PRO A 123 -8.09 15.02 -8.38
N HIS A 124 -8.05 14.00 -9.24
CA HIS A 124 -6.93 13.68 -10.12
C HIS A 124 -7.38 13.64 -11.59
N ARG A 125 -7.94 14.75 -12.08
CA ARG A 125 -8.45 14.86 -13.46
C ARG A 125 -7.34 14.71 -14.51
N ASP A 126 -6.12 15.10 -14.17
CA ASP A 126 -4.92 14.89 -14.97
C ASP A 126 -4.70 13.40 -15.29
N ILE A 127 -4.79 12.52 -14.28
CA ILE A 127 -4.70 11.07 -14.49
C ILE A 127 -5.85 10.56 -15.35
N LEU A 128 -7.07 11.00 -15.04
CA LEU A 128 -8.29 10.57 -15.71
C LEU A 128 -8.27 10.95 -17.19
N SER A 129 -7.87 12.17 -17.53
CA SER A 129 -7.89 12.66 -18.91
C SER A 129 -6.68 12.22 -19.75
N ALA A 130 -5.51 12.05 -19.15
CA ALA A 130 -4.29 11.70 -19.90
C ALA A 130 -4.07 10.19 -20.04
N HIS A 131 -4.46 9.40 -19.02
CA HIS A 131 -4.08 7.98 -18.94
C HIS A 131 -5.26 7.03 -18.73
N HIS A 132 -6.31 7.46 -18.04
CA HIS A 132 -7.42 6.60 -17.62
C HIS A 132 -8.79 7.17 -18.02
N ALA A 133 -8.95 7.52 -19.30
CA ALA A 133 -10.18 8.13 -19.82
C ALA A 133 -11.43 7.31 -19.45
N VAL A 134 -12.47 7.97 -18.94
CA VAL A 134 -13.69 7.30 -18.43
C VAL A 134 -14.36 6.48 -19.53
N GLU A 135 -14.30 6.95 -20.77
CA GLU A 135 -14.85 6.28 -21.94
C GLU A 135 -14.19 4.92 -22.20
N LYS A 136 -12.93 4.75 -21.76
CA LYS A 136 -12.16 3.51 -21.91
C LYS A 136 -12.17 2.66 -20.65
N PHE A 137 -12.10 3.26 -19.46
CA PHE A 137 -11.90 2.54 -18.19
C PHE A 137 -13.16 2.45 -17.34
N GLY A 138 -14.10 3.37 -17.48
CA GLY A 138 -15.24 3.50 -16.56
C GLY A 138 -14.84 3.96 -15.17
N CYS A 139 -15.79 3.92 -14.24
CA CYS A 139 -15.57 4.33 -12.85
C CYS A 139 -15.33 3.12 -11.94
N THR A 140 -16.11 2.05 -12.12
CA THR A 140 -16.07 0.86 -11.24
C THR A 140 -14.76 0.08 -11.32
N ILE A 141 -13.98 0.20 -12.38
CA ILE A 141 -12.68 -0.49 -12.45
C ILE A 141 -11.71 -0.01 -11.35
N CYS A 142 -11.84 1.25 -10.93
CA CYS A 142 -11.03 1.87 -9.88
C CYS A 142 -11.79 1.96 -8.55
N HIS A 143 -13.09 2.22 -8.60
CA HIS A 143 -13.90 2.49 -7.41
C HIS A 143 -14.77 1.32 -6.96
N ALA A 144 -14.81 0.20 -7.68
CA ALA A 144 -15.83 -0.85 -7.52
C ALA A 144 -17.25 -0.26 -7.55
N GLY A 145 -18.22 -0.88 -6.87
CA GLY A 145 -19.62 -0.47 -6.94
C GLY A 145 -20.38 -1.14 -8.09
N GLN A 146 -21.59 -0.63 -8.36
CA GLN A 146 -22.49 -1.19 -9.38
C GLN A 146 -22.75 -0.16 -10.49
N GLY A 147 -21.90 -0.18 -11.51
CA GLY A 147 -21.95 0.78 -12.61
C GLY A 147 -23.28 0.83 -13.37
N VAL A 148 -24.07 -0.25 -13.38
CA VAL A 148 -25.35 -0.33 -14.09
C VAL A 148 -26.52 0.30 -13.34
N ALA A 149 -26.37 0.51 -12.03
CA ALA A 149 -27.45 0.94 -11.16
C ALA A 149 -27.82 2.42 -11.36
N LEU A 150 -29.07 2.76 -11.03
CA LEU A 150 -29.65 4.09 -11.22
C LEU A 150 -30.08 4.76 -9.91
N THR A 151 -29.81 4.12 -8.77
CA THR A 151 -30.08 4.66 -7.44
C THR A 151 -28.77 4.69 -6.66
N VAL A 152 -28.60 5.72 -5.81
CA VAL A 152 -27.37 5.88 -5.01
C VAL A 152 -27.07 4.64 -4.15
N PRO A 153 -28.02 4.09 -3.37
CA PRO A 153 -27.71 2.94 -2.50
C PRO A 153 -27.31 1.69 -3.27
N THR A 154 -27.88 1.47 -4.45
CA THR A 154 -27.54 0.30 -5.28
C THR A 154 -26.21 0.53 -6.02
N ALA A 155 -26.01 1.71 -6.61
CA ALA A 155 -24.77 2.06 -7.32
C ALA A 155 -23.53 2.01 -6.39
N HIS A 156 -23.70 2.41 -5.14
CA HIS A 156 -22.63 2.34 -4.14
C HIS A 156 -22.51 0.99 -3.43
N GLY A 157 -23.41 0.03 -3.73
CA GLY A 157 -23.42 -1.29 -3.10
C GLY A 157 -23.86 -1.30 -1.62
N GLU A 158 -24.54 -0.26 -1.16
CA GLU A 158 -25.01 -0.12 0.24
C GLU A 158 -26.10 -1.14 0.60
N LEU A 159 -26.83 -1.66 -0.40
CA LEU A 159 -27.91 -2.64 -0.20
C LEU A 159 -27.42 -4.10 -0.12
N HIS A 160 -26.13 -4.35 -0.36
CA HIS A 160 -25.56 -5.70 -0.48
C HIS A 160 -24.58 -6.06 0.65
N LEU A 161 -24.92 -5.66 1.89
CA LEU A 161 -24.06 -5.92 3.06
C LEU A 161 -23.88 -7.42 3.35
N PHE A 162 -24.80 -8.28 2.89
CA PHE A 162 -24.81 -9.72 3.20
C PHE A 162 -24.50 -10.63 2.00
N ASP A 163 -24.57 -10.10 0.79
CA ASP A 163 -24.41 -10.84 -0.47
C ASP A 163 -23.38 -10.17 -1.39
N GLN A 164 -22.27 -9.71 -0.82
CA GLN A 164 -21.09 -9.10 -1.48
C GLN A 164 -20.45 -10.04 -2.51
N THR A 165 -21.19 -10.32 -3.57
CA THR A 165 -20.79 -11.18 -4.68
C THR A 165 -19.82 -10.38 -5.52
N PRO A 166 -18.57 -10.84 -5.68
CA PRO A 166 -17.59 -10.15 -6.52
C PRO A 166 -18.18 -9.81 -7.89
N ARG A 167 -17.95 -8.58 -8.35
CA ARG A 167 -18.38 -7.96 -9.62
C ARG A 167 -19.88 -7.74 -9.82
N LEU A 168 -20.74 -8.22 -8.92
CA LEU A 168 -22.19 -8.05 -9.01
C LEU A 168 -22.74 -7.18 -7.89
N ALA A 169 -22.13 -7.26 -6.71
CA ALA A 169 -22.61 -6.65 -5.48
C ALA A 169 -21.45 -6.09 -4.65
N GLU A 170 -20.44 -5.53 -5.32
CA GLU A 170 -19.30 -4.93 -4.64
C GLU A 170 -19.67 -3.56 -4.05
N PRO A 171 -19.29 -3.29 -2.79
CA PRO A 171 -19.40 -1.95 -2.25
C PRO A 171 -18.42 -1.02 -2.96
N LEU A 172 -18.79 0.26 -3.08
CA LEU A 172 -17.89 1.30 -3.54
C LEU A 172 -16.67 1.38 -2.61
N LEU A 173 -15.47 1.32 -3.17
CA LEU A 173 -14.22 1.52 -2.45
C LEU A 173 -14.03 3.00 -2.17
N THR A 174 -13.65 3.30 -0.93
CA THR A 174 -13.31 4.66 -0.49
C THR A 174 -11.83 4.73 -0.11
N ASP A 175 -11.29 5.95 -0.11
CA ASP A 175 -9.98 6.27 0.44
C ASP A 175 -8.84 5.40 -0.13
N THR A 176 -8.04 4.79 0.75
CA THR A 176 -6.88 3.97 0.39
C THR A 176 -7.25 2.68 -0.33
N TRP A 177 -8.49 2.20 -0.19
CA TRP A 177 -8.92 0.96 -0.84
C TRP A 177 -8.98 1.06 -2.35
N ILE A 178 -9.25 2.25 -2.90
CA ILE A 178 -9.22 2.52 -4.34
C ILE A 178 -7.86 2.12 -4.93
N GLN A 179 -6.76 2.34 -4.19
CA GLN A 179 -5.41 2.02 -4.65
C GLN A 179 -5.21 0.51 -4.89
N SER A 180 -5.98 -0.37 -4.23
CA SER A 180 -5.91 -1.81 -4.46
C SER A 180 -6.20 -2.19 -5.92
N GLN A 181 -7.01 -1.38 -6.61
CA GLN A 181 -7.44 -1.64 -7.99
C GLN A 181 -6.34 -1.34 -9.00
N CYS A 182 -5.38 -0.47 -8.68
CA CYS A 182 -4.24 -0.16 -9.56
C CYS A 182 -3.47 -1.42 -9.96
N ARG A 183 -3.40 -2.40 -9.05
CA ARG A 183 -2.73 -3.68 -9.31
C ARG A 183 -3.33 -4.41 -10.52
N LYS A 184 -4.63 -4.31 -10.80
CA LYS A 184 -5.28 -5.06 -11.90
C LYS A 184 -4.61 -4.84 -13.26
N CYS A 185 -4.11 -3.62 -13.51
CA CYS A 185 -3.44 -3.24 -14.75
C CYS A 185 -1.92 -3.13 -14.62
N HIS A 186 -1.41 -2.74 -13.44
CA HIS A 186 0.00 -2.45 -13.21
C HIS A 186 0.75 -3.60 -12.51
N GLN A 187 0.61 -4.82 -13.04
CA GLN A 187 1.35 -6.00 -12.57
C GLN A 187 2.54 -6.33 -13.49
N PRO A 188 3.60 -6.99 -12.99
CA PRO A 188 3.85 -7.41 -11.60
C PRO A 188 4.58 -6.36 -10.76
N GLU A 189 4.99 -5.23 -11.34
CA GLU A 189 5.68 -4.14 -10.64
C GLU A 189 4.83 -2.87 -10.77
N LEU A 190 4.19 -2.42 -9.68
CA LEU A 190 3.65 -1.05 -9.65
C LEU A 190 4.86 -0.14 -9.57
N PRO A 191 5.06 0.79 -10.52
CA PRO A 191 5.99 1.90 -10.31
C PRO A 191 5.64 2.59 -8.98
N ALA A 192 6.56 3.37 -8.41
CA ALA A 192 6.17 4.30 -7.35
C ALA A 192 5.16 5.30 -7.93
N LEU A 193 3.88 4.95 -7.90
CA LEU A 193 2.79 5.76 -8.41
C LEU A 193 2.48 6.79 -7.34
N GLN A 194 2.64 8.06 -7.69
CA GLN A 194 2.39 9.22 -6.81
C GLN A 194 1.05 9.11 -6.05
N PHE A 195 0.02 8.56 -6.71
CA PHE A 195 -1.35 8.46 -6.18
C PHE A 195 -1.72 7.06 -5.64
N ALA A 196 -0.75 6.14 -5.58
CA ALA A 196 -0.96 4.76 -5.12
C ALA A 196 0.12 4.32 -4.12
N SER A 197 0.55 5.24 -3.25
CA SER A 197 1.66 5.01 -2.32
C SER A 197 1.42 3.87 -1.33
N THR A 198 0.16 3.63 -0.91
CA THR A 198 -0.18 2.58 0.04
C THR A 198 -0.11 1.20 -0.60
N VAL A 199 -0.69 1.02 -1.80
CA VAL A 199 -0.58 -0.26 -2.52
C VAL A 199 0.86 -0.52 -2.96
N ALA A 200 1.61 0.51 -3.37
CA ALA A 200 3.01 0.39 -3.74
C ALA A 200 3.88 -0.04 -2.53
N HIS A 201 3.65 0.55 -1.35
CA HIS A 201 4.29 0.11 -0.11
C HIS A 201 3.93 -1.34 0.22
N GLY A 202 2.65 -1.70 0.12
CA GLY A 202 2.16 -3.06 0.34
C GLY A 202 2.79 -4.08 -0.61
N GLN A 203 2.94 -3.74 -1.89
CA GLN A 203 3.63 -4.57 -2.87
C GLN A 203 5.12 -4.74 -2.54
N ASN A 204 5.80 -3.65 -2.18
CA ASN A 204 7.21 -3.72 -1.77
C ASN A 204 7.39 -4.60 -0.53
N LEU A 205 6.50 -4.49 0.46
CA LEU A 205 6.49 -5.39 1.61
C LEU A 205 6.24 -6.84 1.18
N PHE A 206 5.23 -7.09 0.34
CA PHE A 206 4.89 -8.43 -0.13
C PHE A 206 6.10 -9.14 -0.76
N GLN A 207 6.86 -8.42 -1.60
CA GLN A 207 8.08 -8.94 -2.22
C GLN A 207 9.22 -9.07 -1.22
N THR A 208 9.54 -8.00 -0.49
CA THR A 208 10.77 -7.93 0.32
C THR A 208 10.69 -8.72 1.63
N MET A 209 9.49 -9.04 2.09
CA MET A 209 9.25 -9.97 3.21
C MET A 209 9.16 -11.43 2.74
N GLY A 210 9.24 -11.68 1.43
CA GLY A 210 9.29 -13.02 0.86
C GLY A 210 7.94 -13.73 0.83
N CYS A 211 6.81 -13.01 0.82
CA CYS A 211 5.48 -13.64 0.75
C CYS A 211 5.35 -14.62 -0.43
N PRO A 212 5.84 -14.32 -1.65
CA PRO A 212 5.84 -15.27 -2.78
C PRO A 212 6.60 -16.57 -2.57
N GLY A 213 7.53 -16.60 -1.60
CA GLY A 213 8.30 -17.80 -1.26
C GLY A 213 7.43 -18.87 -0.62
N CYS A 214 6.42 -18.45 0.16
CA CYS A 214 5.45 -19.35 0.77
C CYS A 214 4.12 -19.38 0.02
N HIS A 215 3.66 -18.25 -0.53
CA HIS A 215 2.35 -18.12 -1.15
C HIS A 215 2.48 -18.05 -2.66
N LEU A 216 1.75 -18.91 -3.39
CA LEU A 216 1.60 -18.72 -4.83
C LEU A 216 0.73 -17.48 -5.06
N ALA A 217 1.13 -16.62 -6.00
CA ALA A 217 0.41 -15.41 -6.33
C ALA A 217 0.78 -14.98 -7.75
N GLN A 218 -0.22 -14.64 -8.57
CA GLN A 218 -0.03 -14.25 -9.96
C GLN A 218 0.93 -13.08 -10.10
N GLY A 219 1.90 -13.21 -11.01
CA GLY A 219 2.94 -12.21 -11.26
C GLY A 219 4.17 -12.33 -10.36
N TYR A 220 4.18 -13.27 -9.41
CA TYR A 220 5.29 -13.50 -8.48
C TYR A 220 5.84 -14.93 -8.51
N GLU A 221 5.48 -15.72 -9.54
CA GLU A 221 5.81 -17.14 -9.66
C GLU A 221 7.32 -17.39 -9.70
N HIS A 222 8.08 -16.42 -10.23
CA HIS A 222 9.53 -16.48 -10.41
C HIS A 222 10.27 -15.44 -9.56
N GLN A 223 9.67 -14.94 -8.49
CA GLN A 223 10.32 -14.01 -7.57
C GLN A 223 11.59 -14.65 -6.99
N ALA A 224 12.71 -13.90 -7.03
CA ALA A 224 13.95 -14.34 -6.40
C ALA A 224 13.79 -14.49 -4.88
N LYS A 225 14.49 -15.47 -4.32
CA LYS A 225 14.54 -15.69 -2.87
C LYS A 225 15.14 -14.49 -2.16
N VAL A 226 14.50 -14.08 -1.06
CA VAL A 226 14.88 -12.88 -0.30
C VAL A 226 15.94 -13.14 0.77
N ALA A 227 16.15 -14.41 1.15
CA ALA A 227 17.02 -14.77 2.26
C ALA A 227 18.34 -15.40 1.76
N PRO A 228 19.40 -15.40 2.58
CA PRO A 228 20.71 -15.88 2.14
C PRO A 228 20.70 -17.37 1.84
N ASP A 229 21.60 -17.77 0.94
CA ASP A 229 21.91 -19.16 0.63
C ASP A 229 22.48 -19.87 1.88
N LEU A 230 21.90 -21.03 2.20
CA LEU A 230 22.27 -21.86 3.36
C LEU A 230 23.04 -23.13 2.96
N ARG A 231 23.35 -23.35 1.67
CA ARG A 231 24.07 -24.55 1.19
C ARG A 231 25.46 -24.74 1.84
N TRP A 232 26.06 -23.68 2.36
CA TRP A 232 27.37 -23.68 3.04
C TRP A 232 27.32 -23.20 4.50
N VAL A 233 26.13 -23.20 5.10
CA VAL A 233 25.91 -22.60 6.43
C VAL A 233 26.83 -23.18 7.51
N ALA A 234 27.15 -24.49 7.46
CA ALA A 234 28.02 -25.13 8.45
C ALA A 234 29.47 -24.64 8.40
N SER A 235 29.96 -24.19 7.24
CA SER A 235 31.28 -23.57 7.13
C SER A 235 31.30 -22.16 7.70
N LYS A 236 30.17 -21.46 7.65
CA LYS A 236 30.06 -20.04 8.01
C LYS A 236 29.85 -19.78 9.49
N VAL A 237 28.87 -20.45 10.10
CA VAL A 237 28.36 -20.06 11.42
C VAL A 237 28.72 -21.05 12.52
N ASP A 238 28.70 -20.56 13.75
CA ASP A 238 28.75 -21.38 14.94
C ASP A 238 27.40 -22.13 15.16
N PRO A 239 27.41 -23.43 15.49
CA PRO A 239 26.17 -24.19 15.71
C PRO A 239 25.27 -23.64 16.82
N SER A 240 25.85 -23.16 17.93
CA SER A 240 25.07 -22.56 19.04
C SER A 240 24.42 -21.26 18.59
N TRP A 241 25.14 -20.46 17.79
CA TRP A 241 24.58 -19.26 17.19
C TRP A 241 23.40 -19.58 16.27
N LEU A 242 23.52 -20.61 15.42
CA LEU A 242 22.46 -20.98 14.46
C LEU A 242 21.15 -21.33 15.16
N VAL A 243 21.21 -22.09 16.27
CA VAL A 243 20.02 -22.41 17.07
C VAL A 243 19.38 -21.15 17.66
N GLY A 244 20.18 -20.24 18.22
CA GLY A 244 19.69 -18.95 18.73
C GLY A 244 19.05 -18.10 17.63
N TRP A 245 19.67 -18.07 16.44
CA TRP A 245 19.16 -17.34 15.28
C TRP A 245 17.82 -17.89 14.77
N VAL A 246 17.67 -19.22 14.67
CA VAL A 246 16.41 -19.85 14.29
C VAL A 246 15.31 -19.61 15.34
N LYS A 247 15.67 -19.63 16.63
CA LYS A 247 14.75 -19.45 17.75
C LYS A 247 14.20 -18.02 17.84
N GLU A 248 15.07 -17.02 17.70
CA GLU A 248 14.74 -15.60 17.90
C GLU A 248 15.70 -14.67 17.14
N PRO A 249 15.55 -14.53 15.82
CA PRO A 249 16.52 -13.80 14.99
C PRO A 249 16.58 -12.31 15.35
N LYS A 250 15.46 -11.71 15.77
CA LYS A 250 15.38 -10.30 16.17
C LYS A 250 16.14 -9.99 17.48
N ALA A 251 16.39 -10.98 18.34
CA ALA A 251 17.26 -10.79 19.51
C ALA A 251 18.73 -10.58 19.12
N TYR A 252 19.16 -11.17 18.01
CA TYR A 252 20.50 -10.93 17.47
C TYR A 252 20.55 -9.70 16.56
N TRP A 253 19.56 -9.51 15.68
CA TRP A 253 19.51 -8.36 14.79
C TRP A 253 18.08 -7.83 14.67
N PRO A 254 17.72 -6.76 15.40
CA PRO A 254 16.34 -6.24 15.42
C PRO A 254 15.77 -5.87 14.04
N ALA A 255 16.65 -5.42 13.12
CA ALA A 255 16.26 -5.05 11.76
C ALA A 255 16.22 -6.22 10.76
N THR A 256 16.45 -7.46 11.20
CA THR A 256 16.33 -8.64 10.32
C THR A 256 14.90 -8.81 9.81
N LYS A 257 14.79 -9.22 8.54
CA LYS A 257 13.51 -9.59 7.92
C LYS A 257 13.11 -11.04 8.16
N MET A 258 14.01 -11.86 8.71
CA MET A 258 13.68 -13.24 9.06
C MET A 258 12.61 -13.23 10.16
N PRO A 259 11.43 -13.83 9.93
CA PRO A 259 10.34 -13.80 10.89
C PRO A 259 10.58 -14.78 12.03
N ASN A 260 9.79 -14.64 13.09
CA ASN A 260 9.79 -15.57 14.22
C ASN A 260 8.80 -16.70 13.94
N PHE A 261 9.31 -17.92 13.75
CA PHE A 261 8.50 -19.12 13.54
C PHE A 261 7.89 -19.70 14.82
N ARG A 262 8.05 -19.02 15.97
CA ARG A 262 7.55 -19.40 17.30
C ARG A 262 7.84 -20.87 17.60
N LEU A 263 9.06 -21.30 17.29
CA LEU A 263 9.55 -22.64 17.52
C LEU A 263 9.93 -22.81 18.99
N SER A 264 9.78 -24.03 19.51
CA SER A 264 10.39 -24.45 20.76
C SER A 264 11.92 -24.50 20.63
N TRP A 265 12.61 -24.67 21.76
CA TRP A 265 14.06 -24.87 21.74
C TRP A 265 14.43 -26.18 21.03
N GLU A 266 13.72 -27.27 21.30
CA GLU A 266 13.93 -28.56 20.64
C GLU A 266 13.70 -28.48 19.13
N GLU A 267 12.66 -27.76 18.70
CA GLU A 267 12.39 -27.52 17.29
C GLU A 267 13.50 -26.69 16.63
N SER A 268 14.00 -25.66 17.33
CA SER A 268 15.09 -24.81 16.81
C SER A 268 16.41 -25.58 16.68
N GLU A 269 16.70 -26.48 17.64
CA GLU A 269 17.83 -27.39 17.58
C GLU A 269 17.70 -28.38 16.42
N ALA A 270 16.51 -28.97 16.24
CA ALA A 270 16.24 -29.88 15.12
C ALA A 270 16.44 -29.19 13.77
N ALA A 271 15.89 -27.98 13.58
CA ALA A 271 16.10 -27.21 12.37
C ALA A 271 17.60 -26.94 12.12
N ALA A 272 18.35 -26.49 13.13
CA ALA A 272 19.78 -26.25 12.99
C ALA A 272 20.57 -27.53 12.68
N ALA A 273 20.23 -28.65 13.32
CA ALA A 273 20.85 -29.96 13.05
C ALA A 273 20.73 -30.34 11.57
N TYR A 274 19.53 -30.20 10.99
CA TYR A 274 19.34 -30.47 9.57
C TYR A 274 20.12 -29.50 8.68
N LEU A 275 20.09 -28.20 8.96
CA LEU A 275 20.81 -27.19 8.18
C LEU A 275 22.33 -27.44 8.20
N LEU A 276 22.88 -27.86 9.34
CA LEU A 276 24.30 -28.20 9.46
C LEU A 276 24.63 -29.50 8.74
N SER A 277 23.79 -30.53 8.89
CA SER A 277 23.99 -31.84 8.28
C SER A 277 23.82 -31.84 6.75
N SER A 278 22.96 -30.99 6.21
CA SER A 278 22.73 -30.85 4.75
C SER A 278 23.72 -29.89 4.09
N SER A 279 24.47 -29.11 4.88
CA SER A 279 25.46 -28.19 4.36
C SER A 279 26.59 -28.93 3.64
N THR A 280 27.01 -28.39 2.52
CA THR A 280 28.24 -28.81 1.84
C THR A 280 29.43 -27.99 2.37
N PRO A 281 30.66 -28.53 2.37
CA PRO A 281 31.84 -27.78 2.75
C PRO A 281 32.13 -26.65 1.76
N TYR A 282 32.47 -25.46 2.26
CA TYR A 282 33.04 -24.40 1.45
C TYR A 282 34.57 -24.54 1.39
N ASP A 283 35.12 -24.73 0.20
CA ASP A 283 36.56 -24.89 -0.06
C ASP A 283 37.26 -23.54 -0.26
N GLY A 284 37.23 -22.70 0.79
CA GLY A 284 37.89 -21.40 0.82
C GLY A 284 39.26 -21.44 1.51
N PRO A 285 40.07 -20.37 1.35
CA PRO A 285 41.35 -20.24 2.04
C PRO A 285 41.15 -20.28 3.55
N LYS A 286 42.04 -21.01 4.24
CA LYS A 286 41.98 -21.23 5.69
C LYS A 286 42.68 -20.11 6.45
N TYR A 287 42.17 -19.80 7.64
CA TYR A 287 42.77 -18.78 8.48
C TYR A 287 44.12 -19.28 9.00
N PRO A 288 45.24 -18.56 8.77
CA PRO A 288 46.57 -19.02 9.16
C PRO A 288 46.84 -19.02 10.67
N GLY A 289 45.95 -18.43 11.49
CA GLY A 289 46.08 -18.46 12.96
C GLY A 289 47.10 -17.48 13.55
N ASN A 290 47.86 -16.78 12.72
CA ASN A 290 48.98 -15.91 13.12
C ASN A 290 48.65 -14.40 13.08
N GLY A 291 47.36 -14.02 13.04
CA GLY A 291 46.96 -12.61 13.01
C GLY A 291 47.09 -11.91 14.37
N ASP A 292 47.66 -10.71 14.38
CA ASP A 292 47.63 -9.74 15.48
C ASP A 292 46.32 -8.90 15.46
N ALA A 293 45.54 -8.98 16.54
CA ALA A 293 44.27 -8.28 16.70
C ALA A 293 44.41 -6.75 16.81
N GLU A 294 45.50 -6.22 17.38
CA GLU A 294 45.68 -4.76 17.48
C GLU A 294 46.11 -4.16 16.14
N ALA A 295 46.92 -4.88 15.36
CA ALA A 295 47.17 -4.54 13.97
C ALA A 295 45.87 -4.60 13.15
N GLY A 296 45.04 -5.63 13.38
CA GLY A 296 43.74 -5.79 12.74
C GLY A 296 42.79 -4.63 12.99
N LYS A 297 42.72 -4.16 14.24
CA LYS A 297 41.91 -3.00 14.62
C LYS A 297 42.31 -1.75 13.83
N LYS A 298 43.60 -1.44 13.77
CA LYS A 298 44.12 -0.30 12.99
C LYS A 298 43.78 -0.42 11.51
N LEU A 299 43.85 -1.63 10.94
CA LEU A 299 43.46 -1.88 9.56
C LEU A 299 41.96 -1.66 9.33
N VAL A 300 41.10 -2.14 10.23
CA VAL A 300 39.65 -1.94 10.15
C VAL A 300 39.28 -0.44 10.16
N GLU A 301 39.97 0.35 10.98
CA GLU A 301 39.83 1.81 11.01
C GLU A 301 40.36 2.46 9.72
N ALA A 302 41.57 2.10 9.27
CA ALA A 302 42.22 2.70 8.11
C ALA A 302 41.53 2.37 6.77
N ILE A 303 41.01 1.16 6.61
CA ILE A 303 40.26 0.72 5.42
C ILE A 303 38.87 1.37 5.38
N GLY A 304 38.37 1.84 6.54
CA GLY A 304 37.07 2.48 6.62
C GLY A 304 35.90 1.49 6.67
N CYS A 305 36.07 0.34 7.31
CA CYS A 305 35.00 -0.65 7.47
C CYS A 305 33.73 -0.05 8.09
N ALA A 306 33.90 0.92 9.00
CA ALA A 306 32.83 1.68 9.65
C ALA A 306 31.99 2.54 8.68
N GLY A 307 32.48 2.78 7.46
CA GLY A 307 31.74 3.48 6.41
C GLY A 307 30.49 2.72 5.96
N CYS A 308 30.49 1.39 6.07
CA CYS A 308 29.35 0.54 5.74
C CYS A 308 28.80 -0.26 6.93
N HIS A 309 29.68 -0.69 7.84
CA HIS A 309 29.33 -1.53 8.98
C HIS A 309 29.25 -0.72 10.27
N GLN A 310 28.35 -1.12 11.16
CA GLN A 310 28.39 -0.68 12.55
C GLN A 310 29.34 -1.58 13.35
N ILE A 311 30.16 -0.99 14.23
CA ILE A 311 31.08 -1.67 15.13
C ILE A 311 31.04 -0.97 16.48
N ASN A 312 30.54 -1.66 17.51
CA ASN A 312 30.32 -1.16 18.87
C ASN A 312 29.61 0.21 18.91
N GLY A 313 28.57 0.36 18.09
CA GLY A 313 27.79 1.60 17.99
C GLY A 313 28.35 2.63 17.01
N ILE A 314 29.57 2.46 16.49
CA ILE A 314 30.24 3.40 15.58
C ILE A 314 30.07 2.96 14.13
N GLY A 315 29.80 3.89 13.22
CA GLY A 315 29.66 3.62 11.78
C GLY A 315 28.22 3.62 11.28
N ASN A 316 28.01 3.12 10.06
CA ASN A 316 26.70 3.13 9.39
C ASN A 316 25.99 1.77 9.47
N ALA A 317 24.66 1.78 9.40
CA ALA A 317 23.83 0.57 9.40
C ALA A 317 23.47 0.07 7.98
N PHE A 318 24.31 0.37 6.98
CA PHE A 318 24.09 -0.05 5.61
C PHE A 318 24.37 -1.55 5.41
N ALA A 319 25.41 -2.05 6.08
CA ALA A 319 25.82 -3.46 6.09
C ALA A 319 25.60 -4.09 7.49
N PRO A 320 25.68 -5.43 7.62
CA PRO A 320 25.45 -6.10 8.91
C PRO A 320 26.37 -5.59 10.02
N ASP A 321 25.83 -5.45 11.23
CA ASP A 321 26.58 -5.07 12.42
C ASP A 321 27.66 -6.13 12.77
N LEU A 322 28.91 -5.66 12.95
CA LEU A 322 30.07 -6.50 13.25
C LEU A 322 30.40 -6.58 14.74
N SER A 323 29.68 -5.84 15.60
CA SER A 323 29.94 -5.76 17.05
C SER A 323 29.95 -7.12 17.76
N ARG A 324 29.29 -8.12 17.17
CA ARG A 324 29.18 -9.49 17.71
C ARG A 324 29.49 -10.57 16.68
N VAL A 325 30.34 -10.25 15.69
CA VAL A 325 30.63 -11.17 14.57
C VAL A 325 31.43 -12.40 15.02
N GLY A 326 32.36 -12.27 15.97
CA GLY A 326 33.19 -13.36 16.49
C GLY A 326 32.38 -14.46 17.19
N GLY A 327 31.25 -14.09 17.81
CA GLY A 327 30.31 -15.05 18.39
C GLY A 327 29.41 -15.77 17.39
N LYS A 328 29.43 -15.35 16.11
CA LYS A 328 28.57 -15.87 15.04
C LYS A 328 29.31 -16.74 14.04
N VAL A 329 30.47 -16.28 13.57
CA VAL A 329 31.15 -16.90 12.41
C VAL A 329 32.36 -17.73 12.81
N ASN A 330 32.86 -18.52 11.88
CA ASN A 330 34.13 -19.23 12.02
C ASN A 330 35.29 -18.41 11.42
N ALA A 331 36.48 -18.51 12.02
CA ALA A 331 37.65 -17.73 11.59
C ALA A 331 38.04 -18.02 10.13
N ASP A 332 38.00 -19.29 9.71
CA ASP A 332 38.25 -19.69 8.31
C ASP A 332 37.31 -18.98 7.33
N TRP A 333 36.01 -18.97 7.64
CA TRP A 333 35.02 -18.30 6.79
C TRP A 333 35.26 -16.80 6.76
N LEU A 334 35.55 -16.19 7.91
CA LEU A 334 35.75 -14.75 7.99
C LEU A 334 36.99 -14.30 7.21
N PHE A 335 38.07 -15.08 7.29
CA PHE A 335 39.28 -14.86 6.51
C PHE A 335 39.01 -14.94 5.01
N ALA A 336 38.33 -16.00 4.56
CA ALA A 336 37.96 -16.15 3.16
C ALA A 336 37.02 -15.02 2.69
N TRP A 337 36.04 -14.65 3.50
CA TRP A 337 35.07 -13.60 3.19
C TRP A 337 35.71 -12.23 3.04
N VAL A 338 36.60 -11.85 3.97
CA VAL A 338 37.28 -10.54 3.91
C VAL A 338 38.26 -10.46 2.74
N LYS A 339 38.87 -11.60 2.35
CA LYS A 339 39.79 -11.67 1.20
C LYS A 339 39.06 -11.57 -0.14
N ASN A 340 37.96 -12.30 -0.33
CA ASN A 340 37.20 -12.28 -1.58
C ASN A 340 35.72 -12.64 -1.37
N PRO A 341 34.85 -11.69 -0.97
CA PRO A 341 33.47 -12.01 -0.62
C PRO A 341 32.64 -12.47 -1.82
N GLN A 342 32.99 -12.04 -3.05
CA GLN A 342 32.32 -12.44 -4.30
C GLN A 342 32.48 -13.94 -4.61
N GLU A 343 33.52 -14.59 -4.10
CA GLU A 343 33.74 -16.03 -4.29
C GLU A 343 32.73 -16.87 -3.50
N TYR A 344 32.37 -16.40 -2.30
CA TYR A 344 31.33 -17.00 -1.48
C TYR A 344 29.92 -16.54 -1.91
N LEU A 345 29.74 -15.27 -2.26
CA LEU A 345 28.44 -14.73 -2.68
C LEU A 345 28.64 -13.77 -3.86
N PRO A 346 28.47 -14.23 -5.12
CA PRO A 346 28.72 -13.40 -6.30
C PRO A 346 27.93 -12.09 -6.35
N SER A 347 26.72 -12.07 -5.78
CA SER A 347 25.83 -10.91 -5.73
C SER A 347 26.06 -9.99 -4.51
N THR A 348 27.08 -10.26 -3.70
CA THR A 348 27.38 -9.44 -2.51
C THR A 348 27.76 -8.01 -2.89
N ARG A 349 27.26 -7.05 -2.10
CA ARG A 349 27.62 -5.63 -2.25
C ARG A 349 28.96 -5.27 -1.61
N MET A 350 29.50 -6.15 -0.75
CA MET A 350 30.80 -5.91 -0.14
C MET A 350 31.89 -6.05 -1.21
N PRO A 351 32.68 -5.00 -1.51
CA PRO A 351 33.69 -5.07 -2.56
C PRO A 351 34.87 -5.96 -2.15
N ASN A 352 35.62 -6.45 -3.13
CA ASN A 352 36.93 -7.02 -2.87
C ASN A 352 37.90 -5.89 -2.47
N LEU A 353 38.36 -5.92 -1.23
CA LEU A 353 39.21 -4.88 -0.62
C LEU A 353 40.69 -5.00 -1.03
N ARG A 354 41.05 -5.98 -1.86
CA ARG A 354 42.41 -6.26 -2.36
C ARG A 354 43.46 -6.41 -1.25
N LEU A 355 43.05 -7.05 -0.15
CA LEU A 355 43.88 -7.27 1.02
C LEU A 355 44.92 -8.36 0.77
N SER A 356 46.11 -8.21 1.34
CA SER A 356 47.07 -9.31 1.45
C SER A 356 46.60 -10.35 2.46
N ASP A 357 47.18 -11.56 2.41
CA ASP A 357 46.86 -12.63 3.36
C ASP A 357 47.18 -12.22 4.81
N GLU A 358 48.27 -11.48 5.01
CA GLU A 358 48.65 -10.94 6.32
C GLU A 358 47.62 -9.92 6.82
N GLN A 359 47.21 -8.96 5.98
CA GLN A 359 46.19 -7.98 6.34
C GLN A 359 44.85 -8.64 6.67
N ALA A 360 44.41 -9.59 5.84
CA ALA A 360 43.19 -10.35 6.07
C ALA A 360 43.26 -11.17 7.37
N ALA A 361 44.43 -11.74 7.70
CA ALA A 361 44.65 -12.47 8.94
C ALA A 361 44.53 -11.56 10.16
N HIS A 362 45.15 -10.38 10.13
CA HIS A 362 45.03 -9.37 11.19
C HIS A 362 43.57 -8.91 11.39
N ILE A 363 42.87 -8.57 10.31
CA ILE A 363 41.47 -8.15 10.37
C ILE A 363 40.61 -9.29 10.95
N THR A 364 40.84 -10.53 10.52
CA THR A 364 40.15 -11.71 11.05
C THR A 364 40.40 -11.86 12.55
N ALA A 365 41.65 -11.77 12.99
CA ALA A 365 42.01 -11.84 14.40
C ALA A 365 41.26 -10.82 15.25
N TYR A 366 41.22 -9.56 14.80
CA TYR A 366 40.47 -8.49 15.47
C TYR A 366 38.97 -8.77 15.51
N LEU A 367 38.34 -9.05 14.37
CA LEU A 367 36.89 -9.25 14.29
C LEU A 367 36.44 -10.49 15.09
N MET A 368 37.29 -11.51 15.20
CA MET A 368 37.02 -12.67 16.05
C MET A 368 37.03 -12.34 17.56
N THR A 369 37.60 -11.20 17.98
CA THR A 369 37.47 -10.70 19.37
C THR A 369 36.10 -10.05 19.65
N LEU A 370 35.35 -9.70 18.61
CA LEU A 370 34.08 -8.98 18.73
C LEU A 370 32.92 -9.95 19.03
N GLY A 371 32.73 -10.22 20.31
CA GLY A 371 31.70 -11.12 20.83
C GLY A 371 32.20 -12.54 21.05
N ALA A 372 31.69 -13.20 22.10
CA ALA A 372 32.08 -14.55 22.46
C ALA A 372 31.13 -15.60 21.87
N LYS A 373 31.70 -16.75 21.49
CA LYS A 373 30.91 -17.95 21.16
C LYS A 373 30.26 -18.50 22.42
N THR A 374 29.03 -18.99 22.27
CA THR A 374 28.33 -19.65 23.38
C THR A 374 28.72 -21.12 23.41
N GLU A 375 29.55 -21.51 24.37
CA GLU A 375 29.89 -22.91 24.57
C GLU A 375 28.73 -23.69 25.17
N ARG A 376 28.43 -24.85 24.57
CA ARG A 376 27.41 -25.79 25.06
C ARG A 376 27.99 -27.21 25.02
N PRO A 377 28.45 -27.75 26.16
CA PRO A 377 29.00 -29.10 26.21
C PRO A 377 28.02 -30.15 25.65
N GLY A 378 28.50 -31.09 24.84
CA GLY A 378 27.68 -32.15 24.23
C GLY A 378 26.76 -31.70 23.09
N PHE A 379 26.71 -30.40 22.78
CA PHE A 379 25.77 -29.84 21.82
C PHE A 379 26.04 -30.29 20.38
N ALA A 380 27.31 -30.37 19.98
CA ALA A 380 27.69 -30.85 18.65
C ALA A 380 27.24 -32.31 18.41
N GLN A 381 27.35 -33.18 19.42
CA GLN A 381 26.91 -34.57 19.33
C GLN A 381 25.38 -34.66 19.20
N LYS A 382 24.65 -33.84 19.97
CA LYS A 382 23.19 -33.75 19.87
C LYS A 382 22.73 -33.33 18.47
N LEU A 383 23.37 -32.32 17.88
CA LEU A 383 23.01 -31.84 16.53
C LEU A 383 23.43 -32.82 15.42
N ALA A 384 24.34 -33.75 15.70
CA ALA A 384 24.72 -34.81 14.77
C ALA A 384 23.83 -36.07 14.91
N ASP A 385 22.90 -36.13 15.86
CA ASP A 385 21.98 -37.26 16.01
C ASP A 385 21.01 -37.31 14.82
N ASN A 386 21.02 -38.44 14.10
CA ASN A 386 20.16 -38.68 12.94
C ASN A 386 18.67 -38.44 13.23
N LYS A 387 18.17 -38.76 14.43
CA LYS A 387 16.77 -38.51 14.80
C LYS A 387 16.46 -37.03 14.87
N VAL A 388 17.40 -36.23 15.37
CA VAL A 388 17.28 -34.77 15.47
C VAL A 388 17.36 -34.14 14.07
N VAL A 389 18.29 -34.60 13.23
CA VAL A 389 18.40 -34.19 11.82
C VAL A 389 17.10 -34.49 11.05
N GLU A 390 16.55 -35.69 11.21
CA GLU A 390 15.32 -36.08 10.51
C GLU A 390 14.09 -35.29 11.01
N ALA A 391 14.03 -34.99 12.31
CA ALA A 391 13.02 -34.08 12.86
C ALA A 391 13.15 -32.68 12.26
N GLY A 392 14.38 -32.18 12.11
CA GLY A 392 14.69 -30.91 11.45
C GLY A 392 14.25 -30.84 10.01
N ASN A 393 14.51 -31.90 9.24
CA ASN A 393 14.07 -32.03 7.84
C ASN A 393 12.55 -31.84 7.73
N ARG A 394 11.78 -32.60 8.54
CA ARG A 394 10.31 -32.49 8.57
C ARG A 394 9.84 -31.10 9.00
N LEU A 395 10.51 -30.50 9.97
CA LEU A 395 10.15 -29.19 10.50
C LEU A 395 10.36 -28.08 9.45
N ILE A 396 11.52 -28.07 8.78
CA ILE A 396 11.83 -27.12 7.72
C ILE A 396 10.89 -27.33 6.52
N GLY A 397 10.59 -28.58 6.20
CA GLY A 397 9.56 -28.98 5.23
C GLY A 397 8.21 -28.33 5.51
N ARG A 398 7.76 -28.46 6.77
CA ARG A 398 6.46 -27.96 7.26
C ARG A 398 6.36 -26.43 7.28
N TYR A 399 7.42 -25.74 7.68
CA TYR A 399 7.43 -24.27 7.77
C TYR A 399 7.87 -23.57 6.49
N GLY A 400 8.33 -24.33 5.49
CA GLY A 400 8.66 -23.80 4.17
C GLY A 400 9.89 -22.92 4.14
N CYS A 401 10.91 -23.16 4.98
CA CYS A 401 12.09 -22.26 5.03
C CYS A 401 12.80 -22.16 3.67
N TYR A 402 12.70 -23.19 2.82
CA TYR A 402 13.21 -23.23 1.45
C TYR A 402 12.50 -22.24 0.49
N GLY A 403 11.34 -21.70 0.87
CA GLY A 403 10.66 -20.65 0.13
C GLY A 403 11.44 -19.33 0.15
N CYS A 404 12.21 -19.09 1.22
CA CYS A 404 13.06 -17.91 1.35
C CYS A 404 14.55 -18.23 1.18
N HIS A 405 14.99 -19.44 1.53
CA HIS A 405 16.39 -19.84 1.53
C HIS A 405 16.71 -20.91 0.48
N ASP A 406 17.92 -20.89 -0.07
CA ASP A 406 18.47 -22.05 -0.78
C ASP A 406 19.02 -23.06 0.22
N ILE A 407 18.43 -24.25 0.24
CA ILE A 407 18.74 -25.33 1.17
C ILE A 407 18.96 -26.59 0.35
N TYR A 408 20.11 -27.25 0.57
CA TYR A 408 20.49 -28.44 -0.19
C TYR A 408 19.49 -29.58 0.04
N GLY A 409 19.00 -30.18 -1.05
CA GLY A 409 18.02 -31.26 -1.02
C GLY A 409 16.57 -30.80 -0.86
N MET A 410 16.30 -29.49 -0.91
CA MET A 410 14.96 -28.90 -0.82
C MET A 410 14.62 -27.99 -1.99
N GLU A 411 15.40 -27.99 -3.06
CA GLU A 411 15.28 -27.07 -4.20
C GLU A 411 13.96 -27.25 -4.98
N ALA A 412 13.42 -28.47 -4.99
CA ALA A 412 12.20 -28.82 -5.72
C ALA A 412 10.93 -28.83 -4.83
N GLN A 413 11.01 -28.36 -3.59
CA GLN A 413 9.87 -28.40 -2.67
C GLN A 413 8.79 -27.36 -3.07
N PRO A 414 7.49 -27.71 -3.01
CA PRO A 414 6.41 -26.80 -3.35
C PRO A 414 6.18 -25.76 -2.25
N ARG A 415 5.56 -24.64 -2.62
CA ARG A 415 5.12 -23.60 -1.69
C ARG A 415 4.17 -24.16 -0.62
N VAL A 416 4.34 -23.75 0.64
CA VAL A 416 3.55 -24.24 1.80
C VAL A 416 2.31 -23.40 2.13
N GLY A 417 2.30 -22.13 1.70
CA GLY A 417 1.24 -21.18 1.98
C GLY A 417 0.06 -21.30 1.01
N ALA A 418 -1.08 -20.75 1.42
CA ALA A 418 -2.26 -20.68 0.57
C ALA A 418 -1.98 -19.92 -0.73
N GLU A 419 -2.66 -20.32 -1.80
CA GLU A 419 -2.71 -19.58 -3.07
C GLU A 419 -3.43 -18.23 -2.83
N LEU A 420 -2.82 -17.14 -3.30
CA LEU A 420 -3.29 -15.78 -3.06
C LEU A 420 -3.77 -15.03 -4.30
N THR A 421 -3.69 -15.61 -5.50
CA THR A 421 -4.04 -14.93 -6.77
C THR A 421 -5.44 -14.32 -6.76
N THR A 422 -6.40 -15.01 -6.16
CA THR A 422 -7.81 -14.58 -6.06
C THR A 422 -8.25 -14.38 -4.61
N TYR A 423 -7.30 -14.04 -3.73
CA TYR A 423 -7.54 -13.95 -2.28
C TYR A 423 -8.59 -12.91 -1.90
N ALA A 424 -8.69 -11.81 -2.65
CA ALA A 424 -9.66 -10.74 -2.40
C ALA A 424 -11.12 -11.18 -2.61
N ASP A 425 -11.35 -12.22 -3.42
CA ASP A 425 -12.70 -12.71 -3.74
C ASP A 425 -13.27 -13.65 -2.66
N LYS A 426 -12.44 -14.02 -1.66
CA LYS A 426 -12.89 -14.84 -0.53
C LYS A 426 -13.95 -14.12 0.27
N ARG A 427 -15.01 -14.83 0.61
CA ARG A 427 -16.12 -14.31 1.40
C ARG A 427 -15.86 -14.49 2.89
N PRO A 428 -16.43 -13.65 3.78
CA PRO A 428 -16.22 -13.76 5.22
C PRO A 428 -16.51 -15.17 5.78
N TRP A 429 -17.54 -15.86 5.28
CA TRP A 429 -17.89 -17.22 5.72
C TRP A 429 -16.96 -18.32 5.19
N GLU A 430 -16.10 -18.02 4.21
CA GLU A 430 -15.03 -18.92 3.76
C GLU A 430 -13.77 -18.78 4.65
N MET A 431 -13.79 -17.84 5.59
CA MET A 431 -12.69 -17.59 6.52
C MET A 431 -12.93 -18.30 7.85
N VAL A 432 -11.91 -18.98 8.34
CA VAL A 432 -11.97 -19.68 9.63
C VAL A 432 -11.42 -18.75 10.71
N PHE A 433 -12.31 -18.28 11.60
CA PHE A 433 -11.96 -17.43 12.74
C PHE A 433 -11.52 -18.21 14.00
N GLY A 434 -11.42 -19.55 13.91
CA GLY A 434 -10.95 -20.40 15.00
C GLY A 434 -11.81 -20.29 16.27
N ASP A 435 -11.20 -20.47 17.44
CA ASP A 435 -11.87 -20.43 18.75
C ASP A 435 -11.89 -19.02 19.38
N VAL A 436 -11.78 -17.97 18.57
CA VAL A 436 -11.68 -16.59 19.08
C VAL A 436 -13.06 -16.12 19.58
N PRO A 437 -13.20 -15.70 20.85
CA PRO A 437 -14.52 -15.41 21.44
C PRO A 437 -15.19 -14.20 20.79
N LEU A 438 -16.47 -14.36 20.46
CA LEU A 438 -17.36 -13.30 19.97
C LEU A 438 -17.83 -12.43 21.14
N VAL A 439 -17.69 -11.12 21.01
CA VAL A 439 -18.24 -10.15 21.98
C VAL A 439 -19.02 -9.04 21.29
N LYS A 440 -19.80 -8.30 22.08
CA LYS A 440 -20.49 -7.09 21.61
C LYS A 440 -19.49 -5.94 21.40
N LYS A 441 -19.65 -5.22 20.27
CA LYS A 441 -18.91 -3.99 19.98
C LYS A 441 -19.23 -2.92 21.03
N LYS A 442 -18.23 -2.20 21.55
CA LYS A 442 -18.41 -1.34 22.74
C LYS A 442 -19.22 -0.05 22.52
N ASP A 443 -19.42 0.42 21.27
CA ASP A 443 -19.78 1.83 21.02
C ASP A 443 -20.99 2.11 20.08
N HIS A 444 -22.07 1.31 20.04
CA HIS A 444 -23.26 1.70 19.23
C HIS A 444 -24.64 1.56 19.89
N ILE A 445 -25.47 2.59 19.62
CA ILE A 445 -26.89 2.69 19.92
C ILE A 445 -27.66 1.75 18.98
N ILE A 446 -28.34 0.79 19.60
CA ILE A 446 -29.38 -0.14 19.14
C ILE A 446 -29.85 0.06 17.67
N THR A 447 -29.34 -0.79 16.77
CA THR A 447 -30.10 -1.33 15.62
C THR A 447 -29.93 -2.86 15.61
N PRO A 448 -30.84 -3.65 15.00
CA PRO A 448 -30.98 -5.09 15.25
C PRO A 448 -29.80 -6.00 14.84
N ILE A 449 -28.71 -5.42 14.33
CA ILE A 449 -27.51 -6.13 13.85
C ILE A 449 -26.34 -5.69 14.75
N ASP A 450 -26.39 -6.07 16.03
CA ASP A 450 -25.23 -5.97 16.91
C ASP A 450 -24.10 -6.82 16.29
N ARG A 451 -23.18 -6.21 15.53
CA ARG A 451 -22.00 -6.90 14.98
C ARG A 451 -21.21 -7.48 16.15
N LEU A 452 -21.25 -8.80 16.28
CA LEU A 452 -20.31 -9.52 17.12
C LEU A 452 -18.91 -9.32 16.53
N VAL A 453 -17.94 -9.12 17.40
CA VAL A 453 -16.54 -8.90 17.04
C VAL A 453 -15.68 -9.87 17.84
N HIS A 454 -14.65 -10.40 17.21
CA HIS A 454 -13.67 -11.27 17.85
C HIS A 454 -12.76 -10.42 18.76
N LEU A 455 -12.65 -10.77 20.04
CA LEU A 455 -11.69 -10.11 20.94
C LEU A 455 -10.29 -10.67 20.72
N HIS A 456 -9.37 -9.79 20.34
CA HIS A 456 -7.95 -10.08 20.34
C HIS A 456 -7.40 -10.08 21.77
N ASN A 457 -6.31 -10.81 22.00
CA ASN A 457 -5.67 -10.95 23.31
C ASN A 457 -5.08 -9.63 23.86
N ASP A 458 -4.94 -8.59 23.01
CA ASP A 458 -4.56 -7.22 23.42
C ASP A 458 -5.78 -6.32 23.72
N GLY A 459 -7.00 -6.87 23.65
CA GLY A 459 -8.26 -6.16 23.88
C GLY A 459 -8.87 -5.49 22.63
N LYS A 460 -8.25 -5.57 21.44
CA LYS A 460 -8.81 -5.02 20.20
C LYS A 460 -9.95 -5.91 19.66
N GLN A 461 -10.98 -5.27 19.11
CA GLN A 461 -12.13 -5.94 18.50
C GLN A 461 -11.91 -6.12 16.99
N ILE A 462 -11.97 -7.36 16.50
CA ILE A 462 -11.81 -7.73 15.10
C ILE A 462 -13.18 -8.07 14.52
N GLU A 463 -13.54 -7.38 13.45
CA GLU A 463 -14.81 -7.61 12.77
C GLU A 463 -14.79 -8.95 12.01
N GLU A 464 -15.95 -9.62 11.95
CA GLU A 464 -16.17 -10.82 11.14
C GLU A 464 -16.27 -10.42 9.65
N SER A 465 -15.15 -9.95 9.09
CA SER A 465 -15.03 -9.48 7.72
C SER A 465 -13.72 -9.94 7.09
N TRP A 466 -13.62 -9.82 5.76
CA TRP A 466 -12.38 -10.11 5.03
C TRP A 466 -11.22 -9.25 5.54
N GLU A 467 -11.50 -7.98 5.77
CA GLU A 467 -10.55 -6.96 6.24
C GLU A 467 -10.09 -7.28 7.66
N GLY A 468 -11.05 -7.55 8.56
CA GLY A 468 -10.77 -7.90 9.95
C GLY A 468 -9.93 -9.18 10.07
N TRP A 469 -10.33 -10.22 9.33
CA TRP A 469 -9.61 -11.49 9.33
C TRP A 469 -8.17 -11.31 8.86
N THR A 470 -8.00 -10.71 7.68
CA THR A 470 -6.69 -10.53 7.02
C THR A 470 -5.76 -9.64 7.85
N TYR A 471 -6.27 -8.51 8.37
CA TYR A 471 -5.51 -7.63 9.24
C TYR A 471 -5.05 -8.36 10.50
N GLY A 472 -5.95 -9.10 11.15
CA GLY A 472 -5.63 -9.92 12.32
C GLY A 472 -4.50 -10.92 12.02
N LYS A 473 -4.57 -11.58 10.86
CA LYS A 473 -3.54 -12.52 10.39
C LYS A 473 -2.17 -11.87 10.19
N MET A 474 -2.11 -10.62 9.73
CA MET A 474 -0.85 -9.88 9.59
C MET A 474 -0.28 -9.45 10.95
N LYS A 475 -1.15 -9.07 11.90
CA LYS A 475 -0.73 -8.64 13.24
C LYS A 475 -0.34 -9.82 14.14
N ASN A 476 -1.05 -10.94 14.02
CA ASN A 476 -0.81 -12.15 14.79
C ASN A 476 -1.07 -13.38 13.91
N ALA A 477 -0.01 -13.87 13.27
CA ALA A 477 -0.08 -14.93 12.28
C ALA A 477 -0.71 -16.25 12.74
N ARG A 478 -0.82 -16.48 14.05
CA ARG A 478 -1.40 -17.68 14.66
C ARG A 478 -2.70 -17.44 15.43
N MET A 479 -3.32 -16.27 15.33
CA MET A 479 -4.48 -15.93 16.15
C MET A 479 -5.71 -16.83 15.94
N TYR A 480 -5.87 -17.39 14.74
CA TYR A 480 -6.98 -18.29 14.38
C TYR A 480 -6.57 -19.76 14.45
N ALA A 481 -5.45 -20.07 15.10
CA ALA A 481 -5.07 -21.46 15.34
C ALA A 481 -6.05 -22.10 16.34
N THR A 482 -6.35 -23.38 16.12
CA THR A 482 -7.11 -24.22 17.06
C THR A 482 -6.29 -25.44 17.43
N ASP A 483 -6.73 -26.22 18.41
CA ASP A 483 -6.06 -27.48 18.79
C ASP A 483 -5.93 -28.47 17.62
N ARG A 484 -6.79 -28.33 16.59
CA ARG A 484 -6.82 -29.19 15.40
C ARG A 484 -6.18 -28.53 14.17
N ILE A 485 -6.17 -27.20 14.11
CA ILE A 485 -5.68 -26.44 12.95
C ILE A 485 -4.49 -25.59 13.38
N ILE A 486 -3.30 -26.13 13.16
CA ILE A 486 -2.04 -25.44 13.45
C ILE A 486 -1.75 -24.44 12.32
N GLN A 487 -1.50 -23.19 12.67
CA GLN A 487 -1.12 -22.13 11.74
C GLN A 487 0.41 -22.08 11.55
N GLN A 488 0.86 -22.17 10.31
CA GLN A 488 2.29 -22.26 9.95
C GLN A 488 2.93 -20.90 9.64
N MET A 489 2.12 -19.88 9.30
CA MET A 489 2.65 -18.56 8.96
C MET A 489 3.43 -17.99 10.15
N PRO A 490 4.68 -17.53 9.93
CA PRO A 490 5.52 -17.00 10.99
C PRO A 490 5.15 -15.56 11.33
N ASP A 491 5.67 -15.07 12.43
CA ASP A 491 5.43 -13.73 12.94
C ASP A 491 6.49 -12.75 12.40
N PHE A 492 6.05 -11.86 11.52
CA PHE A 492 6.92 -10.81 10.96
C PHE A 492 6.97 -9.56 11.85
N ALA A 493 6.06 -9.44 12.83
CA ALA A 493 5.84 -8.27 13.68
C ALA A 493 5.63 -6.97 12.88
N PHE A 494 4.67 -6.99 11.95
CA PHE A 494 4.32 -5.82 11.15
C PHE A 494 3.78 -4.67 12.01
N SER A 495 4.16 -3.44 11.66
CA SER A 495 3.50 -2.23 12.20
C SER A 495 2.03 -2.17 11.71
N ASP A 496 1.20 -1.34 12.34
CA ASP A 496 -0.19 -1.14 11.89
C ASP A 496 -0.24 -0.54 10.47
N ALA A 497 0.73 0.31 10.12
CA ALA A 497 0.88 0.87 8.79
C ALA A 497 1.26 -0.21 7.75
N ASP A 498 2.23 -1.07 8.07
CA ASP A 498 2.67 -2.15 7.16
C ASP A 498 1.56 -3.20 6.95
N ALA A 499 0.86 -3.57 8.03
CA ALA A 499 -0.27 -4.49 7.96
C ALA A 499 -1.40 -3.91 7.10
N SER A 500 -1.70 -2.62 7.22
CA SER A 500 -2.71 -1.95 6.40
C SER A 500 -2.29 -1.84 4.93
N ALA A 501 -1.02 -1.56 4.64
CA ALA A 501 -0.52 -1.52 3.27
C ALA A 501 -0.56 -2.90 2.60
N LEU A 502 -0.16 -3.95 3.32
CA LEU A 502 -0.31 -5.34 2.86
C LEU A 502 -1.78 -5.70 2.61
N LEU A 503 -2.70 -5.23 3.46
CA LEU A 503 -4.12 -5.46 3.29
C LEU A 503 -4.66 -4.83 1.98
N VAL A 504 -4.28 -3.59 1.69
CA VAL A 504 -4.63 -2.92 0.42
C VAL A 504 -4.04 -3.68 -0.78
N GLN A 505 -2.79 -4.13 -0.68
CA GLN A 505 -2.17 -4.97 -1.70
C GLN A 505 -2.92 -6.29 -1.91
N LEU A 506 -3.31 -6.95 -0.82
CA LEU A 506 -4.05 -8.22 -0.85
C LEU A 506 -5.45 -8.06 -1.46
N ARG A 507 -6.08 -6.88 -1.30
CA ARG A 507 -7.37 -6.57 -1.91
C ARG A 507 -7.31 -6.44 -3.44
N GLY A 508 -6.12 -6.24 -4.00
CA GLY A 508 -5.88 -6.21 -5.45
C GLY A 508 -5.71 -7.59 -6.11
N PHE A 509 -5.79 -8.69 -5.33
CA PHE A 509 -5.70 -10.05 -5.85
C PHE A 509 -7.09 -10.64 -6.11
N THR A 510 -7.67 -10.26 -7.24
CA THR A 510 -9.00 -10.70 -7.71
C THR A 510 -8.85 -11.64 -8.91
N ASP A 511 -9.85 -12.46 -9.18
CA ASP A 511 -9.97 -13.31 -10.37
C ASP A 511 -10.34 -12.54 -11.66
N GLU A 512 -10.60 -11.23 -11.56
CA GLU A 512 -10.95 -10.38 -12.71
C GLU A 512 -9.82 -10.34 -13.73
N ARG A 513 -10.14 -10.74 -14.96
CA ARG A 513 -9.20 -10.76 -16.09
C ARG A 513 -9.44 -9.57 -16.99
N LEU A 514 -8.43 -8.73 -17.13
CA LEU A 514 -8.47 -7.59 -18.04
C LEU A 514 -7.84 -7.95 -19.40
N PRO A 515 -8.35 -7.42 -20.52
CA PRO A 515 -7.69 -7.53 -21.81
C PRO A 515 -6.29 -6.91 -21.79
N ALA A 516 -5.40 -7.42 -22.64
CA ALA A 516 -4.04 -6.89 -22.76
C ALA A 516 -3.98 -5.38 -23.04
N SER A 517 -5.00 -4.81 -23.70
CA SER A 517 -5.11 -3.35 -23.97
C SER A 517 -5.31 -2.47 -22.73
N TYR A 518 -5.57 -3.07 -21.57
CA TYR A 518 -5.70 -2.42 -20.27
C TYR A 518 -4.47 -2.63 -19.38
N ILE A 519 -3.64 -3.63 -19.68
CA ILE A 519 -2.45 -3.95 -18.90
C ILE A 519 -1.30 -3.05 -19.32
N SER A 520 -0.62 -2.44 -18.35
CA SER A 520 0.55 -1.60 -18.66
C SER A 520 1.69 -2.45 -19.21
N THR A 521 2.30 -1.99 -20.30
CA THR A 521 3.48 -2.63 -20.86
C THR A 521 4.73 -2.33 -20.01
N PRO A 522 5.78 -3.17 -20.07
CA PRO A 522 7.05 -2.88 -19.39
C PRO A 522 7.68 -1.54 -19.79
N ALA A 523 7.51 -1.12 -21.05
CA ALA A 523 8.01 0.16 -21.56
C ALA A 523 7.28 1.35 -20.91
N GLU A 524 5.96 1.27 -20.77
CA GLU A 524 5.15 2.28 -20.06
C GLU A 524 5.49 2.31 -18.56
N ALA A 525 5.64 1.14 -17.93
CA ALA A 525 6.05 1.05 -16.52
C ALA A 525 7.45 1.67 -16.28
N GLN A 526 8.39 1.49 -17.23
CA GLN A 526 9.72 2.09 -17.16
C GLN A 526 9.69 3.60 -17.40
N ALA A 527 8.89 4.08 -18.35
CA ALA A 527 8.71 5.52 -18.61
C ALA A 527 8.16 6.25 -17.37
N LEU A 528 7.21 5.63 -16.65
CA LEU A 528 6.68 6.17 -15.40
C LEU A 528 7.72 6.28 -14.28
N ARG A 529 8.73 5.39 -14.24
CA ARG A 529 9.86 5.49 -13.29
C ARG A 529 10.81 6.62 -13.63
N VAL A 530 11.10 6.80 -14.91
CA VAL A 530 12.05 7.82 -15.40
C VAL A 530 11.46 9.23 -15.31
N ALA A 531 10.15 9.36 -15.48
CA ALA A 531 9.45 10.64 -15.45
C ALA A 531 9.45 11.34 -14.08
N GLY A 532 9.89 10.68 -12.99
CA GLY A 532 10.13 11.35 -11.71
C GLY A 532 8.93 12.14 -11.19
N MET A 533 7.70 11.71 -11.47
CA MET A 533 6.51 12.22 -10.79
C MET A 533 6.48 11.57 -9.39
N GLY A 534 7.36 12.08 -8.53
CA GLY A 534 7.41 11.77 -7.10
C GLY A 534 6.22 12.34 -6.33
#